data_AF-A0A3R7HCZ3-F1
#
_entry.id   AF-A0A3R7HCZ3-F1
#
_cell.length_a   1.000
_cell.length_b   1.000
_cell.length_c   1.000
_cell.angle_alpha   90.00
_cell.angle_beta   90.00
_cell.angle_gamma   90.00
#
_symmetry.space_group_name_H-M   'P 1'
#
loop_
_entity.id
_entity.type
_entity.pdbx_description
1 polymer ?
#
loop_
_entity_poly.entity_id
_entity_poly.type
_entity_poly.pdbx_seq_one_letter_code
_entity_poly.pdbx_strand_id
1 'polypeptide(L)'
;MEVKSAFKNFFNTLKILQLVKFNPEKGKIEFSSGRIAFIGEDILTLFQSELEKILGENYKVLAYTTGKKLGLNFWKCLEKNFNGKTSEEKIKLACKFLTYSGWGKHEVFLTKNQCTIRVYNSIISNSYKNKHFNSDKPTCHLHCGLLVKLVENAFGWGG
;
A
#
# COMPACT_ATOMS: atom_id res chain seq x y z
N MET A 1 6.10 8.57 -29.04
CA MET A 1 6.13 7.35 -28.19
C MET A 1 5.42 7.56 -26.84
N GLU A 2 5.31 8.80 -26.35
CA GLU A 2 4.72 9.15 -25.04
C GLU A 2 3.18 9.02 -24.97
N VAL A 3 2.46 9.32 -26.06
CA VAL A 3 0.98 9.31 -26.07
C VAL A 3 0.43 7.90 -25.82
N LYS A 4 1.00 6.85 -26.45
CA LYS A 4 0.57 5.46 -26.22
C LYS A 4 0.81 4.99 -24.77
N SER A 5 1.89 5.46 -24.15
CA SER A 5 2.21 5.19 -22.74
C SER A 5 1.23 5.89 -21.80
N ALA A 6 0.91 7.16 -22.06
CA ALA A 6 -0.07 7.93 -21.30
C ALA A 6 -1.48 7.31 -21.36
N PHE A 7 -1.93 6.91 -22.56
CA PHE A 7 -3.22 6.24 -22.75
C PHE A 7 -3.29 4.89 -22.04
N LYS A 8 -2.25 4.05 -22.14
CA LYS A 8 -2.20 2.76 -21.41
C LYS A 8 -2.23 2.98 -19.90
N ASN A 9 -1.55 4.02 -19.42
CA ASN A 9 -1.56 4.40 -18.01
C ASN A 9 -2.93 4.87 -17.54
N PHE A 10 -3.65 5.64 -18.35
CA PHE A 10 -5.00 6.13 -18.07
C PHE A 10 -6.01 4.99 -17.95
N PHE A 11 -6.03 4.03 -18.89
CA PHE A 11 -6.94 2.88 -18.82
C PHE A 11 -6.66 1.96 -17.63
N ASN A 12 -5.40 1.73 -17.29
CA ASN A 12 -5.05 0.96 -16.09
C ASN A 12 -5.51 1.66 -14.81
N THR A 13 -5.41 3.00 -14.76
CA THR A 13 -5.90 3.80 -13.64
C THR A 13 -7.43 3.71 -13.54
N LEU A 14 -8.15 3.89 -14.66
CA LEU A 14 -9.61 3.74 -14.70
C LEU A 14 -10.07 2.37 -14.24
N LYS A 15 -9.42 1.29 -14.68
CA LYS A 15 -9.75 -0.08 -14.25
C LYS A 15 -9.62 -0.27 -12.74
N ILE A 16 -8.61 0.33 -12.13
CA ILE A 16 -8.43 0.24 -10.67
C ILE A 16 -9.48 1.08 -9.94
N LEU A 17 -9.78 2.29 -10.42
CA LEU A 17 -10.82 3.15 -9.82
C LEU A 17 -12.22 2.53 -9.94
N GLN A 18 -12.50 1.79 -11.02
CA GLN A 18 -13.75 1.03 -11.19
C GLN A 18 -13.94 -0.08 -10.14
N LEU A 19 -12.87 -0.50 -9.45
CA LEU A 19 -12.98 -1.46 -8.33
C LEU A 19 -13.48 -0.80 -7.04
N VAL A 20 -13.52 0.53 -6.98
CA VAL A 20 -14.07 1.29 -5.85
C VAL A 20 -15.54 1.56 -6.13
N LYS A 21 -16.42 1.00 -5.29
CA LYS A 21 -17.87 1.23 -5.34
C LYS A 21 -18.30 2.06 -4.15
N PHE A 22 -18.97 3.18 -4.41
CA PHE A 22 -19.55 4.02 -3.37
C PHE A 22 -21.06 3.79 -3.29
N ASN A 23 -21.54 3.37 -2.13
CA ASN A 23 -22.96 3.26 -1.80
C ASN A 23 -23.28 4.22 -0.65
N PRO A 24 -23.69 5.47 -0.95
CA PRO A 24 -23.96 6.49 0.06
C PRO A 24 -25.16 6.12 0.95
N GLU A 25 -26.20 5.53 0.39
CA GLU A 25 -27.41 5.11 1.13
C GLU A 25 -27.10 4.12 2.24
N LYS A 26 -26.08 3.26 2.04
CA LYS A 26 -25.63 2.28 3.04
C LYS A 26 -24.39 2.74 3.82
N GLY A 27 -23.86 3.94 3.58
CA GLY A 27 -22.64 4.44 4.20
C GLY A 27 -21.42 3.54 3.94
N LYS A 28 -21.34 2.93 2.74
CA LYS A 28 -20.29 1.95 2.39
C LYS A 28 -19.47 2.41 1.21
N ILE A 29 -18.16 2.28 1.34
CA ILE A 29 -17.24 2.25 0.22
C ILE A 29 -16.65 0.84 0.17
N GLU A 30 -16.70 0.21 -0.99
CA GLU A 30 -16.21 -1.15 -1.19
C GLU A 30 -15.09 -1.11 -2.22
N PHE A 31 -13.99 -1.77 -1.90
CA PHE A 31 -12.99 -2.18 -2.88
C PHE A 31 -13.18 -3.67 -3.12
N SER A 32 -12.70 -4.22 -4.24
CA SER A 32 -12.93 -5.63 -4.56
C SER A 32 -12.47 -6.64 -3.49
N SER A 33 -11.63 -6.23 -2.53
CA SER A 33 -11.18 -7.04 -1.38
C SER A 33 -12.02 -6.88 -0.12
N GLY A 34 -13.02 -5.99 -0.09
CA GLY A 34 -13.88 -5.73 1.07
C GLY A 34 -14.22 -4.24 1.26
N ARG A 35 -14.87 -3.93 2.38
CA ARG A 35 -15.18 -2.55 2.77
C ARG A 35 -13.88 -1.77 3.02
N ILE A 36 -13.82 -0.55 2.52
CA ILE A 36 -12.73 0.39 2.81
C ILE A 36 -13.30 1.62 3.53
N ALA A 37 -12.43 2.28 4.29
CA ALA A 37 -12.72 3.55 4.95
C ALA A 37 -11.63 4.56 4.58
N PHE A 38 -12.02 5.81 4.36
CA PHE A 38 -11.07 6.91 4.31
C PHE A 38 -10.75 7.32 5.75
N ILE A 39 -9.47 7.29 6.08
CA ILE A 39 -8.96 7.65 7.40
C ILE A 39 -8.07 8.88 7.19
N GLY A 40 -8.35 9.96 7.93
CA GLY A 40 -7.49 11.15 7.91
C GLY A 40 -6.09 10.83 8.44
N GLU A 41 -5.07 11.52 7.92
CA GLU A 41 -3.67 11.26 8.27
C GLU A 41 -3.42 11.38 9.80
N ASP A 42 -4.10 12.32 10.44
CA ASP A 42 -4.00 12.55 11.89
C ASP A 42 -4.48 11.36 12.72
N ILE A 43 -5.52 10.65 12.25
CA ILE A 43 -6.08 9.49 12.93
C ILE A 43 -5.09 8.31 12.87
N LEU A 44 -4.44 8.10 11.71
CA LEU A 44 -3.41 7.08 11.58
C LEU A 44 -2.24 7.35 12.54
N THR A 45 -1.84 8.61 12.65
CA THR A 45 -0.82 9.08 13.60
C THR A 45 -1.22 8.82 15.04
N LEU A 46 -2.48 9.13 15.39
CA LEU A 46 -3.01 8.92 16.73
C LEU A 46 -2.98 7.43 17.09
N PHE A 47 -3.49 6.56 16.22
CA PHE A 47 -3.47 5.11 16.44
C PHE A 47 -2.04 4.59 16.64
N GLN A 48 -1.09 5.03 15.81
CA GLN A 48 0.30 4.62 15.98
C GLN A 48 0.85 5.07 17.34
N SER A 49 0.65 6.33 17.73
CA SER A 49 1.15 6.84 19.00
C SER A 49 0.54 6.15 20.22
N GLU A 50 -0.75 5.81 20.17
CA GLU A 50 -1.42 5.10 21.27
C GLU A 50 -0.96 3.63 21.36
N LEU A 51 -0.79 2.96 20.22
CA LEU A 51 -0.23 1.61 20.19
C LEU A 51 1.22 1.58 20.69
N GLU A 52 2.03 2.58 20.32
CA GLU A 52 3.40 2.75 20.83
C GLU A 52 3.43 2.89 22.36
N LYS A 53 2.52 3.68 22.95
CA LYS A 53 2.42 3.84 24.42
C LYS A 53 2.04 2.55 25.13
N ILE A 54 1.10 1.79 24.57
CA ILE A 54 0.55 0.57 25.20
C ILE A 54 1.52 -0.61 25.05
N LEU A 55 2.07 -0.80 23.86
CA LEU A 55 2.84 -2.00 23.51
C LEU A 55 4.35 -1.79 23.57
N GLY A 56 4.82 -0.54 23.72
CA GLY A 56 6.22 -0.20 23.52
C GLY A 56 6.69 -0.64 22.13
N GLU A 57 7.95 -1.05 22.03
CA GLU A 57 8.60 -1.51 20.80
C GLU A 57 7.87 -2.66 20.07
N ASN A 58 7.06 -3.46 20.77
CA ASN A 58 6.30 -4.57 20.17
C ASN A 58 5.25 -4.10 19.14
N TYR A 59 4.85 -2.83 19.18
CA TYR A 59 3.94 -2.27 18.18
C TYR A 59 4.49 -2.45 16.75
N LYS A 60 5.82 -2.43 16.56
CA LYS A 60 6.48 -2.55 15.25
C LYS A 60 6.17 -3.89 14.61
N VAL A 61 6.22 -4.96 15.41
CA VAL A 61 5.91 -6.33 14.98
C VAL A 61 4.42 -6.45 14.64
N LEU A 62 3.54 -5.87 15.47
CA LEU A 62 2.11 -5.86 15.22
C LEU A 62 1.77 -5.10 13.93
N ALA A 63 2.33 -3.91 13.74
CA ALA A 63 2.15 -3.07 12.56
C ALA A 63 2.63 -3.79 11.30
N TYR A 64 3.84 -4.37 11.33
CA TYR A 64 4.40 -5.13 10.22
C TYR A 64 3.54 -6.35 9.86
N THR A 65 3.13 -7.14 10.85
CA THR A 65 2.28 -8.32 10.64
C THR A 65 0.91 -7.94 10.07
N THR A 66 0.33 -6.85 10.56
CA THR A 66 -0.93 -6.30 10.05
C THR A 66 -0.76 -5.85 8.59
N GLY A 67 0.34 -5.16 8.29
CA GLY A 67 0.76 -4.83 6.93
C GLY A 67 0.81 -6.05 6.02
N LYS A 68 1.45 -7.15 6.46
CA LYS A 68 1.49 -8.39 5.67
C LYS A 68 0.09 -8.93 5.36
N LYS A 69 -0.82 -8.94 6.33
CA LYS A 69 -2.22 -9.38 6.09
C LYS A 69 -2.92 -8.50 5.05
N LEU A 70 -2.73 -7.18 5.11
CA LEU A 70 -3.26 -6.25 4.10
C LEU A 70 -2.66 -6.51 2.71
N GLY A 71 -1.34 -6.70 2.63
CA GLY A 71 -0.65 -7.02 1.38
C GLY A 71 -1.15 -8.33 0.74
N LEU A 72 -1.42 -9.36 1.56
CA LEU A 72 -2.00 -10.62 1.07
C LEU A 72 -3.41 -10.43 0.51
N ASN A 73 -4.28 -9.70 1.23
CA ASN A 73 -5.63 -9.42 0.76
C ASN A 73 -5.62 -8.60 -0.53
N PHE A 74 -4.68 -7.65 -0.64
CA PHE A 74 -4.53 -6.85 -1.84
C PHE A 74 -4.00 -7.69 -3.00
N TRP A 75 -3.03 -8.58 -2.77
CA TRP A 75 -2.56 -9.52 -3.80
C TRP A 75 -3.69 -10.39 -4.35
N LYS A 76 -4.54 -10.96 -3.48
CA LYS A 76 -5.72 -11.74 -3.90
C LYS A 76 -6.67 -10.94 -4.79
N CYS A 77 -6.84 -9.64 -4.51
CA CYS A 77 -7.60 -8.74 -5.39
C CYS A 77 -6.92 -8.57 -6.76
N LEU A 78 -5.60 -8.42 -6.80
CA LEU A 78 -4.85 -8.31 -8.06
C LEU A 78 -4.94 -9.60 -8.88
N GLU A 79 -4.81 -10.77 -8.25
CA GLU A 79 -4.98 -12.08 -8.87
C GLU A 79 -6.36 -12.23 -9.50
N LYS A 80 -7.41 -11.86 -8.76
CA LYS A 80 -8.81 -11.98 -9.21
C LYS A 80 -9.15 -11.07 -10.39
N ASN A 81 -8.68 -9.82 -10.37
CA ASN A 81 -9.10 -8.80 -11.34
C ASN A 81 -8.10 -8.57 -12.48
N PHE A 82 -6.86 -9.06 -12.34
CA PHE A 82 -5.77 -8.85 -13.29
C PHE A 82 -4.98 -10.15 -13.55
N ASN A 83 -5.68 -11.27 -13.69
CA ASN A 83 -5.09 -12.60 -13.90
C ASN A 83 -4.15 -12.70 -15.12
N GLY A 84 -4.44 -11.99 -16.21
CA GLY A 84 -3.60 -11.97 -17.42
C GLY A 84 -2.34 -11.11 -17.34
N LYS A 85 -2.01 -10.56 -16.16
CA LYS A 85 -0.81 -9.75 -15.95
C LYS A 85 0.30 -10.52 -15.26
N THR A 86 1.54 -10.20 -15.63
CA THR A 86 2.72 -10.78 -14.97
C THR A 86 2.82 -10.30 -13.52
N SER A 87 3.57 -11.02 -12.69
CA SER A 87 3.84 -10.62 -11.30
C SER A 87 4.45 -9.21 -11.21
N GLU A 88 5.38 -8.88 -12.09
CA GLU A 88 5.97 -7.54 -12.20
C GLU A 88 4.92 -6.46 -12.51
N GLU A 89 4.05 -6.72 -13.49
CA GLU A 89 2.97 -5.79 -13.83
C GLU A 89 2.00 -5.59 -12.66
N LYS A 90 1.68 -6.65 -11.92
CA LYS A 90 0.82 -6.58 -10.72
C LYS A 90 1.48 -5.73 -9.62
N ILE A 91 2.78 -5.89 -9.35
CA ILE A 91 3.52 -5.06 -8.39
C ILE A 91 3.50 -3.59 -8.78
N LYS A 92 3.77 -3.29 -10.07
CA LYS A 92 3.72 -1.92 -10.59
C LYS A 92 2.31 -1.31 -10.45
N LEU A 93 1.26 -2.10 -10.72
CA LEU A 93 -0.12 -1.66 -10.53
C LEU A 93 -0.47 -1.43 -9.05
N ALA A 94 -0.02 -2.30 -8.15
CA ALA A 94 -0.23 -2.17 -6.72
C ALA A 94 0.38 -0.86 -6.20
N CYS A 95 1.65 -0.60 -6.54
CA CYS A 95 2.36 0.62 -6.17
C CYS A 95 1.71 1.88 -6.75
N LYS A 96 1.21 1.79 -7.99
CA LYS A 96 0.47 2.88 -8.63
C LYS A 96 -0.86 3.16 -7.90
N PHE A 97 -1.58 2.12 -7.51
CA PHE A 97 -2.80 2.27 -6.70
C PHE A 97 -2.51 2.93 -5.35
N LEU A 98 -1.50 2.45 -4.63
CA LEU A 98 -1.08 3.04 -3.34
C LEU A 98 -0.73 4.53 -3.49
N THR A 99 -0.09 4.89 -4.61
CA THR A 99 0.19 6.30 -4.94
C THR A 99 -1.10 7.10 -5.12
N TYR A 100 -2.08 6.58 -5.84
CA TYR A 100 -3.36 7.26 -6.05
C TYR A 100 -4.29 7.28 -4.83
N SER A 101 -4.14 6.32 -3.92
CA SER A 101 -4.89 6.29 -2.67
C SER A 101 -4.24 7.08 -1.54
N GLY A 102 -3.18 7.84 -1.84
CA GLY A 102 -2.57 8.79 -0.89
C GLY A 102 -1.54 8.19 0.06
N TRP A 103 -1.06 6.97 -0.17
CA TRP A 103 -0.05 6.34 0.70
C TRP A 103 1.37 6.90 0.52
N GLY A 104 1.59 7.74 -0.48
CA GLY A 104 2.88 8.28 -0.90
C GLY A 104 3.24 7.86 -2.33
N LYS A 105 4.23 8.52 -2.93
CA LYS A 105 4.69 8.21 -4.30
C LYS A 105 5.57 6.97 -4.28
N HIS A 106 5.21 5.96 -5.06
CA HIS A 106 5.96 4.71 -5.17
C HIS A 106 6.75 4.62 -6.48
N GLU A 107 8.01 4.24 -6.40
CA GLU A 107 8.87 3.91 -7.54
C GLU A 107 9.43 2.50 -7.38
N VAL A 108 9.21 1.66 -8.40
CA VAL A 108 9.56 0.23 -8.38
C VAL A 108 10.77 -0.02 -9.27
N PHE A 109 11.83 -0.57 -8.69
CA PHE A 109 13.05 -0.99 -9.37
C PHE A 109 13.18 -2.50 -9.23
N LEU A 110 13.10 -3.21 -10.36
CA LEU A 110 13.16 -4.67 -10.41
C LEU A 110 14.41 -5.12 -11.15
N THR A 111 15.13 -6.06 -10.54
CA THR A 111 16.18 -6.86 -11.18
C THR A 111 15.80 -8.33 -11.08
N LYS A 112 16.60 -9.23 -11.67
CA LYS A 112 16.34 -10.68 -11.64
C LYS A 112 16.18 -11.24 -10.22
N ASN A 113 16.92 -10.68 -9.25
CA ASN A 113 17.01 -11.22 -7.89
C ASN A 113 16.60 -10.20 -6.80
N GLN A 114 16.17 -9.00 -7.17
CA GLN A 114 15.89 -7.94 -6.21
C GLN A 114 14.71 -7.09 -6.65
N CYS A 115 13.86 -6.73 -5.69
CA CYS A 115 12.83 -5.72 -5.83
C CYS A 115 13.11 -4.62 -4.82
N THR A 116 13.35 -3.40 -5.31
CA THR A 116 13.50 -2.21 -4.48
C THR A 116 12.31 -1.30 -4.76
N ILE A 117 11.56 -0.96 -3.71
CA ILE A 117 10.44 -0.02 -3.80
C ILE A 117 10.82 1.21 -2.98
N ARG A 118 10.93 2.36 -3.65
CA ARG A 118 11.14 3.66 -2.99
C ARG A 118 9.78 4.31 -2.76
N VAL A 119 9.56 4.81 -1.55
CA VAL A 119 8.33 5.50 -1.15
C VAL A 119 8.69 6.92 -0.72
N TYR A 120 8.17 7.91 -1.42
CA TYR A 120 8.34 9.33 -1.10
C TYR A 120 7.03 9.88 -0.54
N ASN A 121 7.12 10.87 0.36
CA ASN A 121 5.96 11.51 0.98
C ASN A 121 4.99 10.47 1.58
N SER A 122 5.54 9.46 2.27
CA SER A 122 4.74 8.43 2.93
C SER A 122 3.82 9.09 3.96
N ILE A 123 2.52 8.79 3.89
CA ILE A 123 1.52 9.26 4.85
C ILE A 123 1.98 8.97 6.30
N ILE A 124 2.50 7.78 6.57
CA ILE A 124 2.99 7.39 7.91
C ILE A 124 4.23 8.20 8.32
N SER A 125 5.17 8.44 7.40
CA SER A 125 6.40 9.18 7.74
C SER A 125 6.11 10.66 8.00
N ASN A 126 5.26 11.28 7.19
CA ASN A 126 4.86 12.68 7.36
C ASN A 126 4.09 12.86 8.67
N SER A 127 3.10 12.00 8.91
CA SER A 127 2.37 11.88 10.17
C SER A 127 3.29 11.80 11.40
N TYR A 128 4.31 10.94 11.35
CA TYR A 128 5.22 10.75 12.47
C TYR A 128 6.15 11.95 12.71
N LYS A 129 6.69 12.55 11.64
CA LYS A 129 7.56 13.75 11.73
C LYS A 129 6.86 14.91 12.43
N ASN A 130 5.56 15.07 12.24
CA ASN A 130 4.78 16.13 12.87
C ASN A 130 4.69 16.00 14.40
N LYS A 131 4.89 14.79 14.96
CA LYS A 131 4.88 14.56 16.43
C LYS A 131 6.26 14.27 17.02
N HIS A 132 7.17 13.73 16.22
CA HIS A 132 8.53 13.38 16.63
C HIS A 132 9.51 13.97 15.62
N PHE A 133 9.91 15.23 15.85
CA PHE A 133 10.98 15.87 15.10
C PHE A 133 12.25 15.01 15.23
N ASN A 134 12.80 14.54 14.10
CA ASN A 134 14.04 13.74 13.99
C ASN A 134 14.04 12.33 14.62
N SER A 135 13.23 11.42 14.08
CA SER A 135 13.48 9.98 14.24
C SER A 135 14.49 9.50 13.20
N ASP A 136 15.70 9.10 13.64
CA ASP A 136 16.68 8.37 12.82
C ASP A 136 16.25 6.91 12.53
N LYS A 137 15.16 6.46 13.16
CA LYS A 137 14.63 5.11 13.01
C LYS A 137 13.54 5.05 11.95
N PRO A 138 13.46 3.96 11.15
CA PRO A 138 12.37 3.77 10.20
C PRO A 138 11.03 3.60 10.92
N THR A 139 9.98 4.28 10.44
CA THR A 139 8.66 4.34 11.10
C THR A 139 7.54 3.68 10.31
N CYS A 140 7.74 3.42 9.01
CA CYS A 140 6.72 2.91 8.10
C CYS A 140 6.51 1.39 8.19
N HIS A 141 6.44 0.82 9.39
CA HIS A 141 6.39 -0.64 9.61
C HIS A 141 5.18 -1.31 8.96
N LEU A 142 3.98 -0.71 9.07
CA LEU A 142 2.76 -1.23 8.45
C LEU A 142 2.88 -1.24 6.92
N HIS A 143 3.32 -0.14 6.34
CA HIS A 143 3.47 -0.02 4.88
C HIS A 143 4.56 -0.95 4.35
N CYS A 144 5.66 -1.09 5.08
CA CYS A 144 6.71 -2.06 4.78
C CYS A 144 6.16 -3.49 4.75
N GLY A 145 5.40 -3.92 5.76
CA GLY A 145 4.79 -5.25 5.79
C GLY A 145 3.85 -5.51 4.61
N LEU A 146 3.07 -4.49 4.20
CA LEU A 146 2.21 -4.55 3.02
C LEU A 146 3.02 -4.79 1.74
N LEU A 147 4.02 -3.95 1.49
CA LEU A 147 4.86 -4.01 0.29
C LEU A 147 5.66 -5.31 0.22
N VAL A 148 6.26 -5.73 1.34
CA VAL A 148 6.98 -7.00 1.42
C VAL A 148 6.05 -8.16 1.08
N LYS A 149 4.84 -8.21 1.63
CA LYS A 149 3.93 -9.32 1.33
C LYS A 149 3.46 -9.34 -0.13
N LEU A 150 3.34 -8.18 -0.78
CA LEU A 150 3.09 -8.14 -2.22
C LEU A 150 4.25 -8.77 -3.00
N VAL A 151 5.50 -8.41 -2.68
CA VAL A 151 6.71 -8.93 -3.33
C VAL A 151 6.89 -10.43 -3.07
N GLU A 152 6.68 -10.89 -1.83
CA GLU A 152 6.70 -12.32 -1.45
C GLU A 152 5.77 -13.13 -2.35
N ASN A 153 4.52 -12.69 -2.52
CA ASN A 153 3.53 -13.41 -3.34
C ASN A 153 3.83 -13.31 -4.85
N ALA A 154 4.42 -12.20 -5.31
CA ALA A 154 4.75 -12.00 -6.71
C ALA A 154 5.89 -12.91 -7.20
N PHE A 155 6.89 -13.13 -6.36
CA PHE A 155 8.14 -13.80 -6.76
C PHE A 155 8.48 -15.07 -5.94
N GLY A 156 7.66 -15.42 -4.94
CA GLY A 156 7.94 -16.53 -4.03
C GLY A 156 9.12 -16.26 -3.09
N TRP A 157 9.55 -15.01 -2.96
CA TRP A 157 10.69 -14.61 -2.12
C TRP A 157 10.23 -14.38 -0.69
N GLY A 158 10.14 -15.44 0.11
CA GLY A 158 9.75 -15.34 1.51
C GLY A 158 9.32 -16.70 2.07
N GLY A 159 10.30 -17.45 2.55
CA GLY A 159 10.10 -18.53 3.52
C GLY A 159 10.03 -17.97 4.92
#